data_AF-A0AA85JEP2-F1
#
_entry.id   AF-A0AA85JEP2-F1
#
_cell.length_a   1.000
_cell.length_b   1.000
_cell.length_c   1.000
_cell.angle_alpha   90.00
_cell.angle_beta   90.00
_cell.angle_gamma   90.00
#
_symmetry.space_group_name_H-M   'P 1'
#
loop_
_entity.id
_entity.type
_entity.pdbx_description
1 polymer ?
#
loop_
_entity_poly.entity_id
_entity_poly.type
_entity_poly.pdbx_seq_one_letter_code
_entity_poly.pdbx_strand_id
1 'polypeptide(L)'
;MCRRKLVKDMEKIQNYLDMLTAFTTQELLNWSEFCIRYESVLRTETDIFNNKVDPLESDKRWPQLLDLDIDKAEEYLSNLVVSKTVYAKIDRLEGVVHFTSKKMPKEVLNDWSYNTRNLMALINQTSHLINKERMIHGV
;
A
#
# COMPACT_ATOMS: atom_id res chain seq x y z
N MET A 1 -16.88 -24.48 29.24
CA MET A 1 -17.34 -24.27 27.85
C MET A 1 -17.28 -22.81 27.39
N CYS A 2 -17.58 -21.80 28.22
CA CYS A 2 -17.53 -20.37 27.81
C CYS A 2 -16.15 -19.86 27.36
N ARG A 3 -15.06 -20.28 28.01
CA ARG A 3 -13.70 -19.78 27.69
C ARG A 3 -13.24 -20.11 26.26
N ARG A 4 -13.59 -21.29 25.73
CA ARG A 4 -13.23 -21.67 24.36
C ARG A 4 -14.01 -20.89 23.28
N LYS A 5 -15.23 -20.44 23.59
CA LYS A 5 -16.02 -19.61 22.67
C LYS A 5 -15.43 -18.20 22.59
N LEU A 6 -15.15 -17.60 23.75
CA LEU A 6 -14.51 -16.29 23.84
C LEU A 6 -13.13 -16.25 23.16
N VAL A 7 -12.29 -17.27 23.32
CA VAL A 7 -10.97 -17.31 22.66
C VAL A 7 -11.12 -17.35 21.13
N LYS A 8 -12.05 -18.14 20.60
CA LYS A 8 -12.35 -18.16 19.16
C LYS A 8 -12.89 -16.82 18.68
N ASP A 9 -13.72 -16.15 19.47
CA ASP A 9 -14.28 -14.85 19.09
C ASP A 9 -13.22 -13.74 19.10
N MET A 10 -12.22 -13.84 19.99
CA MET A 10 -11.05 -12.93 20.02
C MET A 10 -10.10 -13.18 18.85
N GLU A 11 -9.80 -14.44 18.52
CA GLU A 11 -8.98 -14.80 17.34
C GLU A 11 -9.62 -14.32 16.04
N LYS A 12 -10.96 -14.35 15.92
CA LYS A 12 -11.69 -13.81 14.77
C LYS A 12 -11.50 -12.31 14.62
N ILE A 13 -11.69 -11.55 15.70
CA ILE A 13 -11.51 -10.09 15.67
C ILE A 13 -10.07 -9.75 15.24
N GLN A 14 -9.09 -10.47 15.76
CA GLN A 14 -7.69 -10.27 15.38
C GLN A 14 -7.46 -10.54 13.89
N ASN A 15 -8.01 -11.61 13.32
CA ASN A 15 -7.86 -11.92 11.89
C ASN A 15 -8.43 -10.80 10.99
N TYR A 16 -9.58 -10.22 11.34
CA TYR A 16 -10.16 -9.11 10.59
C TYR A 16 -9.37 -7.79 10.79
N LEU A 17 -8.81 -7.57 11.98
CA LEU A 17 -7.92 -6.44 12.23
C LEU A 17 -6.63 -6.54 11.42
N ASP A 18 -6.04 -7.73 11.33
CA ASP A 18 -4.83 -7.96 10.54
C ASP A 18 -5.11 -7.78 9.04
N MET A 19 -6.28 -8.24 8.56
CA MET A 19 -6.76 -7.98 7.21
C MET A 19 -6.93 -6.48 6.94
N LEU A 20 -7.59 -5.75 7.83
CA LEU A 20 -7.78 -4.30 7.69
C LEU A 20 -6.44 -3.56 7.72
N THR A 21 -5.52 -4.02 8.56
CA THR A 21 -4.15 -3.48 8.64
C THR A 21 -3.47 -3.64 7.28
N ALA A 22 -3.57 -4.80 6.64
CA ALA A 22 -3.00 -5.04 5.32
C ALA A 22 -3.56 -4.13 4.20
N PHE A 23 -4.80 -3.63 4.32
CA PHE A 23 -5.38 -2.67 3.38
C PHE A 23 -5.12 -1.19 3.73
N THR A 24 -4.74 -0.90 4.97
CA THR A 24 -4.53 0.47 5.45
C THR A 24 -3.06 0.88 5.48
N THR A 25 -2.13 -0.07 5.47
CA THR A 25 -0.70 0.20 5.30
C THR A 25 -0.38 0.60 3.85
N GLN A 26 0.61 1.47 3.67
CA GLN A 26 1.09 1.88 2.34
C GLN A 26 2.10 0.87 1.79
N GLU A 27 1.74 -0.40 1.81
CA GLU A 27 2.57 -1.52 1.36
C GLU A 27 1.88 -2.27 0.23
N LEU A 28 2.68 -2.93 -0.62
CA LEU A 28 2.13 -3.79 -1.67
C LEU A 28 1.57 -5.07 -1.03
N LEU A 29 0.27 -5.30 -1.22
CA LEU A 29 -0.39 -6.50 -0.77
C LEU A 29 0.00 -7.68 -1.67
N ASN A 30 0.67 -8.69 -1.12
CA ASN A 30 0.83 -9.95 -1.83
C ASN A 30 -0.49 -10.71 -1.83
N TRP A 31 -1.22 -10.59 -2.94
CA TRP A 31 -2.56 -11.16 -3.08
C TRP A 31 -2.58 -12.69 -2.95
N SER A 32 -1.52 -13.39 -3.39
CA SER A 32 -1.42 -14.85 -3.26
C SER A 32 -1.33 -15.29 -1.79
N GLU A 33 -0.51 -14.60 -0.99
CA GLU A 33 -0.37 -14.89 0.43
C GLU A 33 -1.62 -14.47 1.21
N PHE A 34 -2.21 -13.33 0.83
CA PHE A 34 -3.46 -12.83 1.40
C PHE A 34 -4.59 -13.86 1.23
N CYS A 35 -4.75 -14.43 0.03
CA CYS A 35 -5.73 -15.48 -0.23
C CYS A 35 -5.46 -16.72 0.64
N ILE A 36 -4.23 -17.24 0.66
CA ILE A 36 -3.91 -18.42 1.48
C ILE A 36 -4.29 -18.22 2.96
N ARG A 37 -4.05 -17.02 3.49
CA ARG A 37 -4.26 -16.71 4.90
C ARG A 37 -5.75 -16.48 5.25
N TYR A 38 -6.48 -15.76 4.41
CA TYR A 38 -7.82 -15.27 4.76
C TYR A 38 -8.98 -15.88 3.96
N GLU A 39 -8.71 -16.59 2.86
CA GLU A 39 -9.74 -17.16 1.99
C GLU A 39 -10.66 -18.14 2.73
N SER A 40 -10.08 -19.06 3.50
CA SER A 40 -10.85 -20.06 4.25
C SER A 40 -11.78 -19.42 5.28
N VAL A 41 -11.34 -18.33 5.91
CA VAL A 41 -12.12 -17.55 6.88
C VAL A 41 -13.29 -16.86 6.18
N LEU A 42 -13.03 -16.18 5.06
CA LEU A 42 -14.05 -15.45 4.29
C LEU A 42 -15.13 -16.36 3.70
N ARG A 43 -14.73 -17.51 3.13
CA ARG A 43 -15.67 -18.48 2.51
C ARG A 43 -16.54 -19.22 3.52
N THR A 44 -16.05 -19.40 4.74
CA THR A 44 -16.78 -20.13 5.78
C THR A 44 -17.86 -19.25 6.41
N GLU A 45 -17.60 -17.96 6.58
CA GLU A 45 -18.41 -17.08 7.43
C GLU A 45 -19.36 -16.15 6.67
N THR A 46 -19.10 -15.86 5.38
CA THR A 46 -19.94 -14.93 4.60
C THR A 46 -20.68 -15.64 3.49
N ASP A 47 -21.99 -15.45 3.40
CA ASP A 47 -22.80 -16.00 2.30
C ASP A 47 -22.38 -15.42 0.93
N ILE A 48 -21.80 -14.22 0.93
CA ILE A 48 -21.32 -13.50 -0.26
C ILE A 48 -20.12 -14.21 -0.92
N PHE A 49 -19.23 -14.81 -0.11
CA PHE A 49 -18.06 -15.54 -0.60
C PHE A 49 -18.23 -17.08 -0.53
N ASN A 50 -19.39 -17.57 -0.08
CA ASN A 50 -19.67 -18.99 0.08
C ASN A 50 -20.04 -19.65 -1.25
N ASN A 51 -19.43 -20.80 -1.55
CA ASN A 51 -19.62 -21.53 -2.82
C ASN A 51 -20.98 -22.26 -2.93
N LYS A 52 -21.90 -22.01 -1.99
CA LYS A 52 -23.21 -22.68 -1.90
C LYS A 52 -24.30 -22.05 -2.75
N VAL A 53 -24.14 -20.77 -3.13
CA VAL A 53 -25.19 -20.02 -3.83
C VAL A 53 -25.15 -20.30 -5.34
N ASP A 54 -23.96 -20.43 -5.95
CA ASP A 54 -23.77 -20.91 -7.33
C ASP A 54 -22.28 -21.30 -7.59
N PRO A 55 -21.94 -22.60 -7.71
CA PRO A 55 -20.56 -23.06 -7.92
C PRO A 55 -19.89 -22.55 -9.21
N LEU A 56 -20.69 -22.25 -10.23
CA LEU A 56 -20.21 -21.85 -11.55
C LEU A 56 -19.85 -20.36 -11.66
N GLU A 57 -20.36 -19.48 -10.81
CA GLU A 57 -20.02 -18.05 -10.80
C GLU A 57 -18.91 -17.71 -9.80
N SER A 58 -18.93 -18.31 -8.61
CA SER A 58 -17.95 -18.05 -7.55
C SER A 58 -16.53 -18.44 -7.97
N ASP A 59 -16.38 -19.62 -8.59
CA ASP A 59 -15.09 -20.12 -9.06
C ASP A 59 -14.58 -19.40 -10.31
N LYS A 60 -15.43 -18.66 -11.04
CA LYS A 60 -15.02 -17.88 -12.23
C LYS A 60 -14.58 -16.47 -11.87
N ARG A 61 -15.29 -15.83 -10.93
CA ARG A 61 -15.04 -14.44 -10.53
C ARG A 61 -13.75 -14.30 -9.72
N TRP A 62 -13.39 -15.31 -8.93
CA TRP A 62 -12.19 -15.31 -8.09
C TRP A 62 -10.87 -15.30 -8.88
N PRO A 63 -10.59 -16.24 -9.81
CA PRO A 63 -9.36 -16.20 -10.62
C PRO A 63 -9.27 -14.97 -11.53
N GLN A 64 -10.41 -14.40 -11.96
CA GLN A 64 -10.44 -13.13 -12.71
C GLN A 64 -9.95 -11.92 -11.89
N LEU A 65 -10.03 -11.99 -10.56
CA LEU A 65 -9.48 -10.99 -9.62
C LEU A 65 -8.01 -11.24 -9.26
N LEU A 66 -7.48 -12.44 -9.55
CA LEU A 66 -6.19 -12.94 -9.05
C LEU A 66 -5.07 -12.92 -10.10
N ASP A 67 -5.39 -13.20 -11.36
CA ASP A 67 -4.40 -13.26 -12.44
C ASP A 67 -4.61 -12.08 -13.41
N LEU A 68 -3.97 -10.95 -13.09
CA LEU A 68 -3.84 -9.83 -14.00
C LEU A 68 -2.77 -10.17 -15.04
N ASP A 69 -3.22 -10.59 -16.20
CA ASP A 69 -2.40 -10.60 -17.41
C ASP A 69 -1.91 -9.18 -17.74
N ILE A 70 -0.79 -9.07 -18.46
CA ILE A 70 -0.17 -7.77 -18.79
C ILE A 70 -1.18 -6.87 -19.50
N ASP A 71 -1.94 -7.42 -20.46
CA ASP A 71 -2.97 -6.68 -21.19
C ASP A 71 -4.10 -6.16 -20.28
N LYS A 72 -4.54 -6.99 -19.31
CA LYS A 72 -5.57 -6.59 -18.34
C LYS A 72 -5.05 -5.58 -17.34
N ALA A 73 -3.78 -5.68 -16.96
CA ALA A 73 -3.12 -4.71 -16.09
C ALA A 73 -3.01 -3.34 -16.77
N GLU A 74 -2.70 -3.31 -18.07
CA GLU A 74 -2.68 -2.07 -18.87
C GLU A 74 -4.08 -1.45 -18.99
N GLU A 75 -5.12 -2.25 -19.24
CA GLU A 75 -6.50 -1.77 -19.29
C GLU A 75 -6.95 -1.20 -17.94
N TYR A 76 -6.68 -1.92 -16.85
CA TYR A 76 -7.03 -1.47 -15.50
C TYR A 76 -6.30 -0.18 -15.13
N LEU A 77 -4.99 -0.11 -15.39
CA LEU A 77 -4.20 1.10 -15.17
C LEU A 77 -4.72 2.27 -16.02
N SER A 78 -5.12 2.02 -17.27
CA SER A 78 -5.70 3.04 -18.14
C SER A 78 -6.99 3.61 -17.56
N ASN A 79 -7.87 2.76 -17.04
CA ASN A 79 -9.10 3.19 -16.37
C ASN A 79 -8.82 4.07 -15.14
N LEU A 80 -7.81 3.71 -14.33
CA LEU A 80 -7.40 4.51 -13.16
C LEU A 80 -6.78 5.87 -13.53
N VAL A 81 -6.11 5.96 -14.68
CA VAL A 81 -5.57 7.22 -15.20
C VAL A 81 -6.69 8.11 -15.73
N VAL A 82 -7.67 7.54 -16.44
CA VAL A 82 -8.84 8.28 -16.93
C VAL A 82 -9.69 8.80 -15.77
N SER A 83 -9.87 8.01 -14.71
CA SER A 83 -10.58 8.43 -13.50
C SER A 83 -9.82 9.47 -12.65
N LYS A 84 -8.58 9.79 -13.01
CA LYS A 84 -7.66 10.66 -12.27
C LYS A 84 -7.35 10.17 -10.85
N THR A 85 -7.52 8.87 -10.59
CA THR A 85 -7.15 8.27 -9.30
C THR A 85 -5.63 8.17 -9.17
N VAL A 86 -4.94 7.84 -10.27
CA VAL A 86 -3.48 7.75 -10.34
C VAL A 86 -2.98 8.47 -11.58
N TYR A 87 -1.81 9.11 -11.50
CA TYR A 87 -1.10 9.57 -12.69
C TYR A 87 -0.08 8.50 -13.10
N ALA A 88 -0.18 8.01 -14.34
CA ALA A 88 0.78 7.07 -14.90
C ALA A 88 0.91 7.28 -16.41
N LYS A 89 2.10 6.99 -16.96
CA LYS A 89 2.37 6.93 -18.39
C LYS A 89 3.01 5.59 -18.72
N ILE A 90 2.41 4.85 -19.64
CA ILE A 90 2.83 3.49 -20.02
C ILE A 90 3.73 3.60 -21.26
N ASP A 91 4.93 3.02 -21.18
CA ASP A 91 5.77 2.72 -22.35
C ASP A 91 5.61 1.23 -22.68
N ARG A 92 4.83 0.94 -23.73
CA ARG A 92 4.48 -0.44 -24.11
C ARG A 92 5.62 -1.19 -24.81
N LEU A 93 6.59 -0.48 -25.39
CA LEU A 93 7.72 -1.13 -26.10
C LEU A 93 8.77 -1.61 -25.10
N GLU A 94 9.02 -0.80 -24.06
CA GLU A 94 9.96 -1.15 -22.99
C GLU A 94 9.29 -1.90 -21.83
N GLY A 95 7.95 -1.90 -21.76
CA GLY A 95 7.19 -2.52 -20.66
C GLY A 95 7.31 -1.77 -19.34
N VAL A 96 7.59 -0.46 -19.38
CA VAL A 96 7.85 0.37 -18.18
C VAL A 96 6.74 1.39 -17.96
N VAL A 97 6.29 1.52 -16.72
CA VAL A 97 5.27 2.51 -16.31
C VAL A 97 5.90 3.62 -15.48
N HIS A 98 5.70 4.86 -15.91
CA HIS A 98 6.15 6.06 -15.24
C HIS A 98 5.01 6.69 -14.42
N PHE A 99 5.07 6.60 -13.10
CA PHE A 99 4.09 7.21 -12.19
C PHE A 99 4.40 8.68 -11.83
N THR A 100 5.55 9.18 -12.26
CA THR A 100 5.99 10.55 -11.94
C THR A 100 5.48 11.54 -12.99
N SER A 101 4.83 12.61 -12.53
CA SER A 101 4.50 13.73 -13.40
C SER A 101 5.76 14.45 -13.87
N LYS A 102 5.76 14.94 -15.11
CA LYS A 102 6.87 15.72 -15.66
C LYS A 102 6.95 17.04 -14.90
N LYS A 103 7.87 17.13 -13.93
CA LYS A 103 8.14 18.36 -13.19
C LYS A 103 8.65 19.43 -14.14
N MET A 104 8.18 20.67 -13.95
CA MET A 104 8.74 21.79 -14.70
C MET A 104 10.15 22.12 -14.16
N PRO A 105 11.09 22.60 -14.98
CA PRO A 105 12.44 22.96 -14.52
C PRO A 105 12.44 23.95 -13.34
N LYS A 106 11.47 24.87 -13.32
CA LYS A 106 11.25 25.82 -12.20
C LYS A 106 10.89 25.11 -10.88
N GLU A 107 10.10 24.05 -10.94
CA GLU A 107 9.66 23.30 -9.75
C GLU A 107 10.82 22.51 -9.19
N VAL A 108 11.63 21.90 -10.05
CA VAL A 108 12.87 21.22 -9.65
C VAL A 108 13.82 22.20 -8.96
N LEU A 109 13.97 23.41 -9.47
CA LEU A 109 14.81 24.44 -8.85
C LEU A 109 14.26 24.89 -7.50
N ASN A 110 12.93 25.03 -7.38
CA ASN A 110 12.27 25.38 -6.12
C ASN A 110 12.44 24.28 -5.07
N ASP A 111 12.22 23.01 -5.44
CA ASP A 111 12.43 21.84 -4.58
C ASP A 111 13.89 21.79 -4.10
N TRP A 112 14.85 21.98 -5.01
CA TRP A 112 16.27 22.02 -4.67
C TRP A 112 16.59 23.15 -3.70
N SER A 113 16.13 24.37 -4.01
CA SER A 113 16.35 25.55 -3.16
C SER A 113 15.75 25.37 -1.76
N TYR A 114 14.56 24.76 -1.67
CA TYR A 114 13.93 24.41 -0.40
C TYR A 114 14.78 23.41 0.40
N ASN A 115 15.25 22.34 -0.25
CA ASN A 115 16.11 21.35 0.38
C ASN A 115 17.43 21.95 0.88
N THR A 116 18.06 22.86 0.13
CA THR A 116 19.28 23.55 0.57
C THR A 116 19.03 24.44 1.80
N ARG A 117 17.89 25.15 1.86
CA ARG A 117 17.54 25.94 3.06
C ARG A 117 17.32 25.05 4.27
N ASN A 118 16.61 23.94 4.11
CA ASN A 118 16.38 22.98 5.19
C ASN A 118 17.68 22.36 5.68
N LEU A 119 18.60 22.02 4.77
CA LEU A 119 19.92 21.53 5.10
C LEU A 119 20.71 22.56 5.94
N MET A 120 20.72 23.83 5.53
CA MET A 120 21.39 24.88 6.29
C MET A 120 20.76 25.10 7.67
N ALA A 121 19.42 25.04 7.76
CA ALA A 121 18.73 25.12 9.04
C ALA A 121 19.14 23.97 9.99
N LEU A 122 19.20 22.75 9.46
CA LEU A 122 19.61 21.57 10.22
C LEU A 122 21.07 21.68 10.68
N ILE A 123 21.97 22.13 9.81
CA ILE A 123 23.40 22.36 10.15
C ILE A 123 23.53 23.41 11.27
N ASN A 124 22.80 24.52 11.18
CA ASN A 124 22.82 25.55 12.21
C ASN A 124 22.31 25.02 13.56
N GLN A 125 21.22 24.24 13.53
CA GLN A 125 20.68 23.60 14.73
C GLN A 125 21.69 22.62 15.33
N THR A 126 22.32 21.77 14.53
CA THR A 126 23.35 20.84 14.98
C THR A 126 24.56 21.58 15.55
N SER A 127 25.02 22.66 14.91
CA SER A 127 26.12 23.49 15.41
C SER A 127 25.77 24.12 16.77
N HIS A 128 24.56 24.65 16.91
CA HIS A 128 24.08 25.18 18.18
C HIS A 128 24.02 24.11 19.26
N LEU A 129 23.51 22.91 18.95
CA LEU A 129 23.47 21.78 19.88
C LEU A 129 24.87 21.33 20.30
N ILE A 130 25.83 21.25 19.37
CA ILE A 130 27.24 20.91 19.68
C ILE A 130 27.86 21.96 20.61
N ASN A 131 27.66 23.25 20.33
CA ASN A 131 28.19 24.30 21.18
C ASN A 131 27.55 24.28 22.57
N LYS A 132 26.25 24.04 22.66
CA LYS A 132 25.54 23.85 23.93
C LYS A 132 26.12 22.68 24.72
N GLU A 133 26.31 21.53 24.07
CA GLU A 133 26.92 20.34 24.67
C GLU A 133 28.35 20.62 25.17
N ARG A 134 29.19 21.31 24.38
CA ARG A 134 30.54 21.71 24.80
C ARG A 134 30.54 22.59 26.05
N MET A 135 29.58 23.51 26.17
CA MET A 135 29.44 24.35 27.38
C MET A 135 29.03 23.55 28.62
N ILE A 136 28.24 22.49 28.46
CA ILE A 136 27.76 21.65 29.57
C ILE A 136 28.84 20.65 30.01
N HIS A 137 29.55 20.03 29.06
CA HIS A 137 30.54 19.00 29.32
C HIS A 137 31.96 19.53 29.60
N GLY A 138 32.16 20.85 29.49
CA GLY A 138 33.35 21.53 30.00
C GLY A 138 34.66 21.05 29.35
N VAL A 139 34.75 21.10 28.02
CA VAL A 139 36.02 21.11 27.29
C VAL A 139 36.31 22.52 26.79
#